data_AF-A0A7C4XGR1-F1
#
_entry.id   AF-A0A7C4XGR1-F1
#
_cell.length_a   1.000
_cell.length_b   1.000
_cell.length_c   1.000
_cell.angle_alpha   90.00
_cell.angle_beta   90.00
_cell.angle_gamma   90.00
#
_symmetry.space_group_name_H-M   'P 1'
#
loop_
_entity.id
_entity.type
_entity.pdbx_description
1 polymer ?
#
loop_
_entity_poly.entity_id
_entity_poly.type
_entity_poly.pdbx_seq_one_letter_code
_entity_poly.pdbx_strand_id
1 'polypeptide(L)'
;MHDIKINNLTVFDIYGASRVPISGSFNADTLASFFIEIWIPYFECEKCGKSSYCKYVQPDPHRRDRLKDIKCGVAAEAIRNFVKHTFGILTDLDETQLQHYLDGAFHFFKYVYSSEILNGSFVSSDHLEYFGDFAPLLYSQTKDVRENLNQLISHLQHIPNFRIKKDVILVEGESEKHFIDKLKETHLASLLDLIVETYKGKGNRRAQRIQMLLEKYKKDGYTIMLQGDSDGKTDKDIEKLISKQIIEKTKIFLFKFDFESSIPSKLIFFILQHLGFLKDITLEDFSSSRPNHLPLGVFLKEKFGIDLEVNGLKIKIADSLATILTQATWWSNEGFIKTELGRFLDFIQRRK
;
A
#
# COMPACT_ATOMS: atom_id res chain seq x y z
N MET A 1 -10.47 -4.02 -31.78
CA MET A 1 -10.88 -3.62 -30.42
C MET A 1 -11.58 -4.81 -29.80
N HIS A 2 -11.22 -5.18 -28.58
CA HIS A 2 -11.92 -6.24 -27.87
C HIS A 2 -13.20 -5.65 -27.28
N ASP A 3 -14.32 -6.33 -27.52
CA ASP A 3 -15.61 -6.00 -26.91
C ASP A 3 -15.86 -6.98 -25.75
N ILE A 4 -16.53 -6.51 -24.70
CA ILE A 4 -17.06 -7.34 -23.62
C ILE A 4 -18.57 -7.39 -23.71
N LYS A 5 -19.14 -8.55 -23.40
CA LYS A 5 -20.59 -8.71 -23.31
C LYS A 5 -21.02 -8.63 -21.84
N ILE A 6 -21.77 -7.60 -21.50
CA ILE A 6 -22.37 -7.44 -20.18
C ILE A 6 -23.82 -7.93 -20.26
N ASN A 7 -24.21 -8.86 -19.39
CA ASN A 7 -25.58 -9.37 -19.32
C ASN A 7 -26.11 -9.23 -17.90
N ASN A 8 -27.25 -8.58 -17.72
CA ASN A 8 -28.00 -8.55 -16.46
C ASN A 8 -27.22 -8.02 -15.24
N LEU A 9 -26.24 -7.14 -15.47
CA LEU A 9 -25.58 -6.40 -14.39
C LEU A 9 -26.28 -5.06 -14.17
N THR A 10 -25.84 -4.34 -13.14
CA THR A 10 -26.40 -3.03 -12.82
C THR A 10 -25.30 -2.01 -12.57
N VAL A 11 -25.64 -0.73 -12.75
CA VAL A 11 -24.83 0.41 -12.32
C VAL A 11 -25.64 1.27 -11.38
N PHE A 12 -25.00 2.01 -10.48
CA PHE A 12 -25.71 3.01 -9.69
C PHE A 12 -26.22 4.15 -10.58
N ASP A 13 -27.34 4.75 -10.17
CA ASP A 13 -27.72 6.08 -10.66
C ASP A 13 -26.73 7.15 -10.16
N ILE A 14 -26.86 8.38 -10.66
CA ILE A 14 -26.02 9.52 -10.27
C ILE A 14 -25.96 9.78 -8.75
N TYR A 15 -27.03 9.45 -8.02
CA TYR A 15 -27.13 9.69 -6.58
C TYR A 15 -26.62 8.52 -5.75
N GLY A 16 -26.41 7.35 -6.35
CA GLY A 16 -26.15 6.10 -5.64
C GLY A 16 -27.38 5.56 -4.91
N ALA A 17 -28.58 6.05 -5.24
CA ALA A 17 -29.82 5.73 -4.53
C ALA A 17 -30.54 4.51 -5.13
N SER A 18 -30.42 4.32 -6.43
CA SER A 18 -31.00 3.21 -7.16
C SER A 18 -29.99 2.59 -8.13
N ARG A 19 -30.33 1.43 -8.70
CA ARG A 19 -29.49 0.71 -9.66
C ARG A 19 -30.22 0.59 -10.99
N VAL A 20 -29.52 0.90 -12.07
CA VAL A 20 -30.00 0.87 -13.46
C VAL A 20 -29.40 -0.36 -14.15
N PRO A 21 -30.21 -1.17 -14.87
CA PRO A 21 -29.70 -2.30 -15.63
C PRO A 21 -28.70 -1.86 -16.72
N ILE A 22 -27.64 -2.64 -16.90
CA ILE A 22 -26.70 -2.52 -18.00
C ILE A 22 -26.58 -3.87 -18.71
N SER A 23 -26.85 -3.87 -20.01
CA SER A 23 -26.75 -5.05 -20.88
C SER A 23 -26.31 -4.62 -22.28
N GLY A 24 -25.49 -5.44 -22.94
CA GLY A 24 -25.04 -5.19 -24.30
C GLY A 24 -23.57 -5.53 -24.56
N SER A 25 -23.12 -5.27 -25.78
CA SER A 25 -21.70 -5.32 -26.16
C SER A 25 -21.09 -3.95 -25.94
N PHE A 26 -20.01 -3.89 -25.18
CA PHE A 26 -19.30 -2.65 -24.90
C PHE A 26 -17.85 -2.77 -25.32
N ASN A 27 -17.29 -1.68 -25.81
CA ASN A 27 -15.86 -1.44 -25.83
C ASN A 27 -15.53 -0.33 -24.81
N ALA A 28 -14.25 0.00 -24.66
CA ALA A 28 -13.82 1.02 -23.70
C ALA A 28 -14.53 2.37 -23.89
N ASP A 29 -14.71 2.81 -25.13
CA ASP A 29 -15.31 4.12 -25.44
C ASP A 29 -16.81 4.12 -25.19
N THR A 30 -17.52 3.06 -25.59
CA THR A 30 -18.97 2.97 -25.38
C THR A 30 -19.33 2.78 -23.90
N LEU A 31 -18.51 2.03 -23.14
CA LEU A 31 -18.69 1.88 -21.70
C LEU A 31 -18.44 3.19 -20.95
N ALA A 32 -17.35 3.90 -21.29
CA ALA A 32 -17.06 5.21 -20.71
C ALA A 32 -18.16 6.23 -21.03
N SER A 33 -18.66 6.22 -22.27
CA SER A 33 -19.76 7.10 -22.69
C SER A 33 -21.04 6.82 -21.91
N PHE A 34 -21.38 5.55 -21.71
CA PHE A 34 -22.52 5.14 -20.89
C PHE A 34 -22.39 5.65 -19.44
N PHE A 35 -21.23 5.48 -18.82
CA PHE A 35 -20.96 6.02 -17.47
C PHE A 35 -21.08 7.54 -17.40
N ILE A 36 -20.51 8.26 -18.37
CA ILE A 36 -20.60 9.72 -18.44
C ILE A 36 -22.05 10.18 -18.62
N GLU A 37 -22.83 9.45 -19.41
CA GLU A 37 -24.24 9.76 -19.65
C GLU A 37 -25.07 9.64 -18.38
N ILE A 38 -24.89 8.56 -17.63
CA ILE A 38 -25.70 8.24 -16.45
C ILE A 38 -25.22 9.01 -15.20
N TRP A 39 -23.91 9.14 -14.99
CA TRP A 39 -23.38 9.63 -13.72
C TRP A 39 -23.09 11.12 -13.69
N ILE A 40 -22.73 11.74 -14.82
CA ILE A 40 -22.31 13.14 -14.79
C ILE A 40 -23.51 14.04 -15.15
N PRO A 41 -24.00 14.85 -14.21
CA PRO A 41 -25.08 15.79 -14.49
C PRO A 41 -24.55 16.97 -15.30
N TYR A 42 -25.45 17.69 -15.96
CA TYR A 42 -25.16 19.05 -16.37
C TYR A 42 -25.04 19.94 -15.13
N PHE A 43 -24.05 20.83 -15.13
CA PHE A 43 -23.79 21.71 -14.01
C PHE A 43 -23.40 23.11 -14.50
N GLU A 44 -23.83 24.12 -13.77
CA GLU A 44 -23.47 25.52 -14.02
C GLU A 44 -22.00 25.75 -13.68
N CYS A 45 -21.13 25.79 -14.69
CA CYS A 45 -19.68 25.90 -14.46
C CYS A 45 -19.27 27.16 -13.68
N GLU A 46 -20.06 28.24 -13.77
CA GLU A 46 -19.83 29.45 -12.98
C GLU A 46 -19.97 29.22 -11.47
N LYS A 47 -20.79 28.25 -11.05
CA LYS A 47 -21.03 27.92 -9.63
C LYS A 47 -20.12 26.82 -9.10
N CYS A 48 -19.24 26.24 -9.91
CA CYS A 48 -18.39 25.13 -9.45
C CYS A 48 -17.14 25.58 -8.66
N GLY A 49 -16.91 26.89 -8.55
CA GLY A 49 -15.76 27.49 -7.86
C GLY A 49 -14.43 27.38 -8.62
N LYS A 50 -14.44 26.82 -9.84
CA LYS A 50 -13.23 26.58 -10.65
C LYS A 50 -13.22 27.25 -12.00
N SER A 51 -14.25 28.01 -12.32
CA SER A 51 -14.45 28.61 -13.64
C SER A 51 -13.23 29.40 -14.13
N SER A 52 -12.49 30.03 -13.21
CA SER A 52 -11.30 30.85 -13.49
C SER A 52 -10.08 30.04 -13.97
N TYR A 53 -10.01 28.73 -13.71
CA TYR A 53 -8.83 27.92 -14.03
C TYR A 53 -9.13 26.54 -14.64
N CYS A 54 -10.40 26.17 -14.80
CA CYS A 54 -10.80 24.90 -15.40
C CYS A 54 -10.64 24.93 -16.93
N LYS A 55 -9.82 24.05 -17.51
CA LYS A 55 -9.61 23.99 -18.98
C LYS A 55 -10.87 23.64 -19.80
N TYR A 56 -11.93 23.15 -19.16
CA TYR A 56 -13.15 22.68 -19.82
C TYR A 56 -14.28 23.70 -19.83
N VAL A 57 -14.12 24.87 -19.21
CA VAL A 57 -15.17 25.90 -19.26
C VAL A 57 -15.39 26.37 -20.70
N GLN A 58 -16.66 26.59 -21.02
CA GLN A 58 -17.08 27.10 -22.32
C GLN A 58 -17.95 28.34 -22.08
N PRO A 59 -17.72 29.45 -22.81
CA PRO A 59 -18.61 30.60 -22.75
C PRO A 59 -20.00 30.21 -23.30
N ASP A 60 -21.05 30.80 -22.73
CA ASP A 60 -22.39 30.63 -23.29
C ASP A 60 -22.50 31.38 -24.63
N PRO A 61 -22.95 30.73 -25.71
CA PRO A 61 -22.98 31.33 -27.04
C PRO A 61 -24.02 32.47 -27.16
N HIS A 62 -24.98 32.54 -26.25
CA HIS A 62 -26.06 33.53 -26.24
C HIS A 62 -25.88 34.58 -25.13
N ARG A 63 -25.09 34.31 -24.09
CA ARG A 63 -24.84 35.20 -22.95
C ARG A 63 -23.35 35.34 -22.66
N ARG A 64 -22.74 36.43 -23.13
CA ARG A 64 -21.28 36.67 -23.03
C ARG A 64 -20.75 36.75 -21.60
N ASP A 65 -21.62 37.01 -20.63
CA ASP A 65 -21.33 37.11 -19.20
C ASP A 65 -21.46 35.76 -18.46
N ARG A 66 -21.90 34.70 -19.14
CA ARG A 66 -22.16 33.39 -18.53
C ARG A 66 -21.33 32.28 -19.13
N LEU A 67 -21.21 31.22 -18.34
CA LEU A 67 -20.65 29.95 -18.79
C LEU A 67 -21.76 28.99 -19.17
N LYS A 68 -21.50 28.18 -20.19
CA LYS A 68 -22.42 27.15 -20.66
C LYS A 68 -22.53 26.04 -19.61
N ASP A 69 -23.75 25.59 -19.36
CA ASP A 69 -24.01 24.39 -18.57
C ASP A 69 -23.54 23.16 -19.36
N ILE A 70 -22.55 22.47 -18.78
CA ILE A 70 -21.96 21.27 -19.38
C ILE A 70 -21.81 20.18 -18.32
N LYS A 71 -21.65 18.94 -18.79
CA LYS A 71 -21.15 17.87 -17.94
C LYS A 71 -19.71 18.18 -17.51
N CYS A 72 -19.38 17.95 -16.24
CA CYS A 72 -18.05 18.21 -15.71
C CYS A 72 -16.96 17.51 -16.54
N GLY A 73 -16.16 18.30 -17.27
CA GLY A 73 -15.13 17.78 -18.17
C GLY A 73 -14.01 17.02 -17.44
N VAL A 74 -13.66 17.44 -16.21
CA VAL A 74 -12.67 16.74 -15.38
C VAL A 74 -13.15 15.32 -15.05
N ALA A 75 -14.37 15.19 -14.53
CA ALA A 75 -14.95 13.90 -14.21
C ALA A 75 -15.12 13.02 -15.45
N ALA A 76 -15.54 13.61 -16.59
CA ALA A 76 -15.71 12.88 -17.83
C ALA A 76 -14.37 12.33 -18.37
N GLU A 77 -13.31 13.14 -18.37
CA GLU A 77 -11.98 12.71 -18.80
C GLU A 77 -11.38 11.68 -17.84
N ALA A 78 -11.60 11.82 -16.53
CA ALA A 78 -11.19 10.83 -15.53
C ALA A 78 -11.87 9.46 -15.76
N ILE A 79 -13.18 9.43 -16.00
CA ILE A 79 -13.91 8.17 -16.32
C ILE A 79 -13.36 7.55 -17.61
N ARG A 80 -13.19 8.35 -18.67
CA ARG A 80 -12.63 7.85 -19.94
C ARG A 80 -11.26 7.22 -19.73
N ASN A 81 -10.38 7.90 -18.99
CA ASN A 81 -9.04 7.39 -18.72
C ASN A 81 -9.08 6.14 -17.84
N PHE A 82 -9.90 6.13 -16.78
CA PHE A 82 -10.09 4.95 -15.93
C PHE A 82 -10.48 3.75 -16.80
N VAL A 83 -11.61 3.84 -17.51
CA VAL A 83 -12.11 2.75 -18.35
C VAL A 83 -11.07 2.37 -19.40
N LYS A 84 -10.51 3.32 -20.14
CA LYS A 84 -9.52 3.03 -21.20
C LYS A 84 -8.32 2.22 -20.69
N HIS A 85 -7.83 2.51 -19.48
CA HIS A 85 -6.64 1.87 -18.94
C HIS A 85 -6.93 0.59 -18.16
N THR A 86 -8.18 0.35 -17.78
CA THR A 86 -8.59 -0.86 -17.06
C THR A 86 -9.39 -1.82 -17.93
N PHE A 87 -9.91 -1.39 -19.09
CA PHE A 87 -10.85 -2.19 -19.90
C PHE A 87 -10.31 -3.58 -20.26
N GLY A 88 -9.01 -3.68 -20.53
CA GLY A 88 -8.36 -4.95 -20.86
C GLY A 88 -8.47 -6.01 -19.76
N ILE A 89 -8.68 -5.62 -18.49
CA ILE A 89 -8.86 -6.59 -17.41
C ILE A 89 -10.26 -7.20 -17.41
N LEU A 90 -11.24 -6.54 -18.04
CA LEU A 90 -12.66 -6.92 -17.96
C LEU A 90 -12.97 -8.21 -18.72
N THR A 91 -12.13 -8.60 -19.68
CA THR A 91 -12.31 -9.84 -20.46
C THR A 91 -12.15 -11.09 -19.61
N ASP A 92 -11.41 -10.98 -18.51
CA ASP A 92 -11.01 -12.11 -17.67
C ASP A 92 -11.80 -12.16 -16.35
N LEU A 93 -12.70 -11.18 -16.12
CA LEU A 93 -13.51 -11.12 -14.91
C LEU A 93 -14.75 -11.99 -15.02
N ASP A 94 -15.09 -12.68 -13.93
CA ASP A 94 -16.41 -13.28 -13.78
C ASP A 94 -17.50 -12.20 -13.53
N GLU A 95 -18.77 -12.60 -13.57
CA GLU A 95 -19.91 -11.66 -13.39
C GLU A 95 -19.87 -10.93 -12.04
N THR A 96 -19.39 -11.58 -10.97
CA THR A 96 -19.32 -10.99 -9.63
C THR A 96 -18.21 -9.94 -9.58
N GLN A 97 -17.04 -10.25 -10.11
CA GLN A 97 -15.92 -9.32 -10.23
C GLN A 97 -16.25 -8.15 -11.17
N LEU A 98 -16.99 -8.41 -12.25
CA LEU A 98 -17.44 -7.37 -13.15
C LEU A 98 -18.44 -6.43 -12.46
N GLN A 99 -19.36 -6.95 -11.65
CA GLN A 99 -20.25 -6.10 -10.84
C GLN A 99 -19.44 -5.25 -9.83
N HIS A 100 -18.43 -5.82 -9.18
CA HIS A 100 -17.51 -5.06 -8.33
C HIS A 100 -16.74 -3.98 -9.11
N TYR A 101 -16.35 -4.24 -10.34
CA TYR A 101 -15.72 -3.24 -11.19
C TYR A 101 -16.68 -2.07 -11.48
N LEU A 102 -17.93 -2.35 -11.84
CA LEU A 102 -18.95 -1.34 -12.12
C LEU A 102 -19.22 -0.45 -10.88
N ASP A 103 -19.34 -1.08 -9.71
CA ASP A 103 -19.58 -0.38 -8.45
C ASP A 103 -18.36 0.44 -8.03
N GLY A 104 -17.15 -0.13 -8.18
CA GLY A 104 -15.90 0.59 -7.99
C GLY A 104 -15.78 1.80 -8.92
N ALA A 105 -16.09 1.66 -10.20
CA ALA A 105 -16.05 2.75 -11.18
C ALA A 105 -16.99 3.90 -10.80
N PHE A 106 -18.18 3.60 -10.27
CA PHE A 106 -19.09 4.61 -9.74
C PHE A 106 -18.48 5.38 -8.57
N HIS A 107 -17.90 4.68 -7.58
CA HIS A 107 -17.26 5.33 -6.44
C HIS A 107 -15.99 6.10 -6.81
N PHE A 108 -15.25 5.66 -7.84
CA PHE A 108 -14.17 6.45 -8.45
C PHE A 108 -14.71 7.75 -9.03
N PHE A 109 -15.80 7.70 -9.81
CA PHE A 109 -16.47 8.90 -10.31
C PHE A 109 -16.88 9.84 -9.16
N LYS A 110 -17.55 9.32 -8.13
CA LYS A 110 -18.01 10.13 -6.98
C LYS A 110 -16.83 10.76 -6.24
N TYR A 111 -15.74 10.03 -6.07
CA TYR A 111 -14.50 10.55 -5.51
C TYR A 111 -13.98 11.75 -6.33
N VAL A 112 -13.81 11.58 -7.65
CA VAL A 112 -13.32 12.66 -8.53
C VAL A 112 -14.27 13.84 -8.50
N TYR A 113 -15.56 13.61 -8.70
CA TYR A 113 -16.57 14.66 -8.78
C TYR A 113 -16.69 15.47 -7.48
N SER A 114 -16.77 14.80 -6.32
CA SER A 114 -16.84 15.47 -5.02
C SER A 114 -15.55 16.20 -4.67
N SER A 115 -14.38 15.59 -4.94
CA SER A 115 -13.08 16.26 -4.76
C SER A 115 -13.00 17.53 -5.60
N GLU A 116 -13.52 17.47 -6.83
CA GLU A 116 -13.51 18.62 -7.70
C GLU A 116 -14.41 19.75 -7.19
N ILE A 117 -15.61 19.46 -6.72
CA ILE A 117 -16.49 20.50 -6.13
C ILE A 117 -15.87 21.12 -4.87
N LEU A 118 -15.31 20.28 -3.99
CA LEU A 118 -14.73 20.75 -2.73
C LEU A 118 -13.50 21.62 -2.96
N ASN A 119 -12.60 21.20 -3.83
CA ASN A 119 -11.42 22.00 -4.15
C ASN A 119 -11.82 23.37 -4.71
N GLY A 120 -12.85 23.44 -5.56
CA GLY A 120 -13.36 24.72 -6.09
C GLY A 120 -13.97 25.58 -4.99
N SER A 121 -14.70 24.95 -4.07
CA SER A 121 -15.30 25.62 -2.91
C SER A 121 -14.23 26.17 -1.95
N PHE A 122 -13.14 25.44 -1.72
CA PHE A 122 -12.09 25.82 -0.77
C PHE A 122 -11.18 26.95 -1.26
N VAL A 123 -11.02 27.09 -2.57
CA VAL A 123 -10.16 28.13 -3.15
C VAL A 123 -10.92 29.40 -3.53
N SER A 124 -12.25 29.35 -3.56
CA SER A 124 -13.08 30.50 -3.91
C SER A 124 -13.50 31.27 -2.65
N SER A 125 -12.83 32.41 -2.41
CA SER A 125 -13.18 33.32 -1.31
C SER A 125 -14.64 33.76 -1.37
N ASP A 126 -15.14 34.15 -2.55
CA ASP A 126 -16.54 34.54 -2.78
C ASP A 126 -17.52 33.42 -2.36
N HIS A 127 -17.16 32.17 -2.67
CA HIS A 127 -17.98 31.01 -2.30
C HIS A 127 -17.96 30.79 -0.78
N LEU A 128 -16.80 30.89 -0.13
CA LEU A 128 -16.71 30.77 1.33
C LEU A 128 -17.45 31.90 2.05
N GLU A 129 -17.35 33.14 1.55
CA GLU A 129 -18.06 34.31 2.07
C GLU A 129 -19.58 34.15 1.93
N TYR A 130 -20.07 33.63 0.80
CA TYR A 130 -21.48 33.32 0.60
C TYR A 130 -22.05 32.39 1.68
N PHE A 131 -21.25 31.41 2.14
CA PHE A 131 -21.66 30.49 3.21
C PHE A 131 -21.49 31.05 4.63
N GLY A 132 -20.77 32.17 4.81
CA GLY A 132 -20.59 32.85 6.10
C GLY A 132 -20.20 31.91 7.24
N ASP A 133 -20.95 31.94 8.35
CA ASP A 133 -20.71 31.10 9.53
C ASP A 133 -20.84 29.59 9.26
N PHE A 134 -21.44 29.18 8.13
CA PHE A 134 -21.54 27.78 7.71
C PHE A 134 -20.35 27.32 6.88
N ALA A 135 -19.42 28.20 6.47
CA ALA A 135 -18.23 27.84 5.71
C ALA A 135 -17.42 26.68 6.35
N PRO A 136 -17.25 26.58 7.69
CA PRO A 136 -16.60 25.43 8.32
C PRO A 136 -17.25 24.08 7.98
N LEU A 137 -18.57 24.03 7.74
CA LEU A 137 -19.25 22.78 7.36
C LEU A 137 -18.85 22.28 5.99
N LEU A 138 -18.43 23.15 5.06
CA LEU A 138 -17.93 22.74 3.74
C LEU A 138 -16.68 21.87 3.87
N TYR A 139 -15.79 22.18 4.81
CA TYR A 139 -14.62 21.35 5.08
C TYR A 139 -14.98 19.98 5.64
N SER A 140 -16.12 19.83 6.33
CA SER A 140 -16.58 18.54 6.83
C SER A 140 -16.99 17.57 5.72
N GLN A 141 -17.33 18.07 4.52
CA GLN A 141 -17.67 17.25 3.34
C GLN A 141 -16.46 16.47 2.79
N THR A 142 -15.24 16.77 3.25
CA THR A 142 -14.06 15.90 2.99
C THR A 142 -14.27 14.47 3.46
N LYS A 143 -15.15 14.24 4.44
CA LYS A 143 -15.58 12.89 4.85
C LYS A 143 -16.20 12.10 3.70
N ASP A 144 -16.94 12.75 2.80
CA ASP A 144 -17.63 12.10 1.68
C ASP A 144 -16.62 11.68 0.61
N VAL A 145 -15.55 12.46 0.42
CA VAL A 145 -14.42 12.08 -0.44
C VAL A 145 -13.73 10.83 0.12
N ARG A 146 -13.46 10.81 1.43
CA ARG A 146 -12.88 9.63 2.10
C ARG A 146 -13.79 8.41 1.97
N GLU A 147 -15.09 8.56 2.16
CA GLU A 147 -16.04 7.46 2.07
C GLU A 147 -16.09 6.87 0.65
N ASN A 148 -16.11 7.72 -0.39
CA ASN A 148 -16.05 7.23 -1.76
C ASN A 148 -14.75 6.50 -2.09
N LEU A 149 -13.60 6.94 -1.54
CA LEU A 149 -12.35 6.19 -1.66
C LEU A 149 -12.42 4.83 -0.94
N ASN A 150 -13.00 4.77 0.26
CA ASN A 150 -13.17 3.51 0.98
C ASN A 150 -14.05 2.53 0.20
N GLN A 151 -15.16 3.00 -0.38
CA GLN A 151 -16.07 2.16 -1.17
C GLN A 151 -15.44 1.73 -2.52
N LEU A 152 -14.68 2.61 -3.17
CA LEU A 152 -13.87 2.24 -4.33
C LEU A 152 -12.93 1.07 -3.98
N ILE A 153 -12.20 1.20 -2.87
CA ILE A 153 -11.28 0.19 -2.38
C ILE A 153 -12.00 -1.12 -2.03
N SER A 154 -13.15 -1.03 -1.35
CA SER A 154 -13.93 -2.18 -0.89
C SER A 154 -14.46 -3.04 -2.05
N HIS A 155 -14.70 -2.44 -3.22
CA HIS A 155 -15.08 -3.16 -4.42
C HIS A 155 -13.88 -3.64 -5.23
N LEU A 156 -12.90 -2.76 -5.50
CA LEU A 156 -11.76 -3.10 -6.35
C LEU A 156 -10.80 -4.12 -5.70
N GLN A 157 -10.84 -4.33 -4.39
CA GLN A 157 -10.07 -5.41 -3.73
C GLN A 157 -10.46 -6.82 -4.21
N HIS A 158 -11.62 -6.99 -4.84
CA HIS A 158 -12.08 -8.26 -5.42
C HIS A 158 -11.48 -8.51 -6.82
N ILE A 159 -10.74 -7.55 -7.37
CA ILE A 159 -10.13 -7.61 -8.68
C ILE A 159 -8.60 -7.57 -8.51
N PRO A 160 -7.90 -8.72 -8.66
CA PRO A 160 -6.47 -8.83 -8.35
C PRO A 160 -5.58 -7.82 -9.07
N ASN A 161 -5.94 -7.44 -10.31
CA ASN A 161 -5.17 -6.55 -11.17
C ASN A 161 -4.95 -5.14 -10.57
N PHE A 162 -5.88 -4.65 -9.75
CA PHE A 162 -5.75 -3.31 -9.15
C PHE A 162 -4.80 -3.25 -7.96
N ARG A 163 -4.43 -4.41 -7.37
CA ARG A 163 -3.51 -4.49 -6.21
C ARG A 163 -3.87 -3.52 -5.08
N ILE A 164 -5.18 -3.32 -4.84
CA ILE A 164 -5.72 -2.36 -3.87
C ILE A 164 -5.37 -2.73 -2.42
N LYS A 165 -5.17 -4.02 -2.16
CA LYS A 165 -4.83 -4.49 -0.82
C LYS A 165 -3.44 -4.01 -0.45
N LYS A 166 -3.35 -3.20 0.60
CA LYS A 166 -2.07 -2.88 1.21
C LYS A 166 -1.46 -4.14 1.80
N ASP A 167 -0.15 -4.22 1.68
CA ASP A 167 0.60 -5.28 2.30
C ASP A 167 0.93 -4.88 3.73
N VAL A 168 0.78 -5.81 4.66
CA VAL A 168 1.29 -5.66 6.03
C VAL A 168 2.23 -6.80 6.33
N ILE A 169 3.43 -6.48 6.81
CA ILE A 169 4.33 -7.44 7.42
C ILE A 169 4.31 -7.26 8.93
N LEU A 170 3.97 -8.34 9.62
CA LEU A 170 4.12 -8.44 11.07
C LEU A 170 5.53 -8.97 11.35
N VAL A 171 6.35 -8.16 12.01
CA VAL A 171 7.74 -8.52 12.35
C VAL A 171 7.89 -8.76 13.85
N GLU A 172 8.91 -9.53 14.19
CA GLU A 172 9.12 -9.95 15.57
C GLU A 172 9.50 -8.78 16.47
N GLY A 173 10.48 -7.95 16.10
CA GLY A 173 11.04 -6.91 16.95
C GLY A 173 11.06 -5.51 16.32
N GLU A 174 11.48 -4.54 17.14
CA GLU A 174 11.64 -3.15 16.70
C GLU A 174 12.85 -2.97 15.76
N SER A 175 13.85 -3.87 15.82
CA SER A 175 15.01 -3.87 14.91
C SER A 175 14.60 -4.07 13.46
N GLU A 176 13.76 -5.07 13.20
CA GLU A 176 13.26 -5.41 11.86
C GLU A 176 12.33 -4.30 11.36
N LYS A 177 11.46 -3.79 12.24
CA LYS A 177 10.59 -2.67 11.91
C LYS A 177 11.40 -1.45 11.50
N HIS A 178 12.38 -1.06 12.32
CA HIS A 178 13.25 0.08 12.06
C HIS A 178 14.05 -0.11 10.76
N PHE A 179 14.58 -1.30 10.52
CA PHE A 179 15.29 -1.63 9.28
C PHE A 179 14.42 -1.41 8.04
N ILE A 180 13.19 -1.95 8.02
CA ILE A 180 12.30 -1.84 6.84
C ILE A 180 11.79 -0.42 6.70
N ASP A 181 11.38 0.24 7.79
CA ASP A 181 10.93 1.64 7.76
C ASP A 181 12.03 2.55 7.20
N LYS A 182 13.28 2.32 7.59
CA LYS A 182 14.43 3.06 7.06
C LYS A 182 14.68 2.75 5.58
N LEU A 183 14.52 1.51 5.13
CA LEU A 183 14.59 1.17 3.71
C LEU A 183 13.47 1.83 2.90
N LYS A 184 12.30 2.10 3.47
CA LYS A 184 11.21 2.81 2.76
C LYS A 184 11.59 4.24 2.38
N GLU A 185 12.52 4.86 3.09
CA GLU A 185 13.07 6.17 2.74
C GLU A 185 13.83 6.16 1.40
N THR A 186 14.17 4.99 0.84
CA THR A 186 14.78 4.87 -0.50
C THR A 186 13.84 5.22 -1.65
N HIS A 187 12.55 5.39 -1.38
CA HIS A 187 11.51 5.56 -2.40
C HIS A 187 11.40 4.41 -3.42
N LEU A 188 11.91 3.21 -3.09
CA LEU A 188 11.62 2.00 -3.86
C LEU A 188 10.12 1.69 -3.76
N ALA A 189 9.41 1.82 -4.88
CA ALA A 189 7.94 1.74 -4.95
C ALA A 189 7.35 0.48 -4.27
N SER A 190 8.02 -0.66 -4.38
CA SER A 190 7.57 -1.92 -3.75
C SER A 190 7.61 -1.92 -2.22
N LEU A 191 8.40 -1.04 -1.60
CA LEU A 191 8.51 -0.91 -0.14
C LEU A 191 7.59 0.20 0.40
N LEU A 192 7.33 1.25 -0.39
CA LEU A 192 6.54 2.41 0.05
C LEU A 192 5.13 2.03 0.53
N ASP A 193 4.51 1.04 -0.12
CA ASP A 193 3.14 0.60 0.19
C ASP A 193 3.06 -0.53 1.23
N LEU A 194 4.20 -0.98 1.79
CA LEU A 194 4.27 -1.99 2.83
C LEU A 194 4.10 -1.37 4.22
N ILE A 195 3.07 -1.78 4.97
CA ILE A 195 2.92 -1.48 6.39
C ILE A 195 3.77 -2.47 7.19
N VAL A 196 4.50 -1.98 8.19
CA VAL A 196 5.39 -2.78 9.03
C VAL A 196 4.99 -2.59 10.49
N GLU A 197 4.61 -3.68 11.16
CA GLU A 197 4.10 -3.63 12.53
C GLU A 197 4.78 -4.70 13.39
N THR A 198 5.09 -4.37 14.66
CA THR A 198 5.65 -5.36 15.57
C THR A 198 4.55 -6.12 16.28
N TYR A 199 4.71 -7.45 16.39
CA TYR A 199 3.80 -8.28 17.19
C TYR A 199 4.34 -8.61 18.60
N LYS A 200 5.52 -8.10 19.00
CA LYS A 200 6.10 -8.30 20.35
C LYS A 200 5.94 -7.14 21.34
N GLY A 201 5.07 -6.16 21.11
CA GLY A 201 4.71 -5.23 22.19
C GLY A 201 4.27 -6.00 23.46
N LYS A 202 5.00 -5.83 24.57
CA LYS A 202 4.88 -6.48 25.91
C LYS A 202 3.70 -7.47 26.05
N GLY A 203 3.92 -8.75 25.72
CA GLY A 203 3.01 -9.87 26.03
C GLY A 203 2.36 -10.58 24.84
N ASN A 204 2.64 -10.17 23.60
CA ASN A 204 1.92 -10.62 22.40
C ASN A 204 2.49 -11.85 21.65
N ARG A 205 3.55 -12.48 22.16
CA ARG A 205 4.22 -13.62 21.47
C ARG A 205 3.37 -14.90 21.34
N ARG A 206 2.24 -15.00 22.04
CA ARG A 206 1.38 -16.19 22.00
C ARG A 206 0.66 -16.30 20.65
N ALA A 207 0.64 -17.49 20.05
CA ALA A 207 -0.05 -17.76 18.78
C ALA A 207 -1.48 -17.19 18.69
N GLN A 208 -2.25 -17.22 19.78
CA GLN A 208 -3.62 -16.68 19.80
C GLN A 208 -3.68 -15.16 19.54
N ARG A 209 -2.72 -14.39 20.07
CA ARG A 209 -2.70 -12.93 19.90
C ARG A 209 -2.22 -12.54 18.50
N ILE A 210 -1.22 -13.26 17.99
CA ILE A 210 -0.80 -13.14 16.58
C ILE A 210 -1.98 -13.47 15.66
N GLN A 211 -2.70 -14.56 15.94
CA GLN A 211 -3.92 -14.93 15.20
C GLN A 211 -4.96 -13.80 15.19
N MET A 212 -5.27 -13.19 16.34
CA MET A 212 -6.23 -12.08 16.39
C MET A 212 -5.78 -10.87 15.54
N LEU A 213 -4.49 -10.56 15.56
CA LEU A 213 -3.93 -9.47 14.75
C LEU A 213 -4.01 -9.80 13.25
N LEU A 214 -3.70 -11.04 12.88
CA LEU A 214 -3.84 -11.54 11.51
C LEU A 214 -5.31 -11.46 11.04
N GLU A 215 -6.26 -11.94 11.84
CA GLU A 215 -7.69 -11.90 11.52
C GLU A 215 -8.20 -10.47 11.36
N LYS A 216 -7.77 -9.54 12.22
CA LYS A 216 -8.09 -8.12 12.09
C LYS A 216 -7.62 -7.56 10.75
N TYR A 217 -6.34 -7.73 10.42
CA TYR A 217 -5.79 -7.23 9.15
C TYR A 217 -6.45 -7.89 7.93
N LYS A 218 -6.81 -9.18 8.00
CA LYS A 218 -7.57 -9.83 6.91
C LYS A 218 -8.93 -9.19 6.72
N LYS A 219 -9.65 -8.94 7.83
CA LYS A 219 -10.96 -8.29 7.82
C LYS A 219 -10.88 -6.87 7.25
N ASP A 220 -9.81 -6.14 7.57
CA ASP A 220 -9.57 -4.78 7.09
C ASP A 220 -9.03 -4.75 5.63
N GLY A 221 -8.96 -5.90 4.95
CA GLY A 221 -8.62 -5.98 3.52
C GLY A 221 -7.13 -6.05 3.20
N TYR A 222 -6.27 -6.34 4.17
CA TYR A 222 -4.81 -6.41 3.97
C TYR A 222 -4.36 -7.78 3.47
N THR A 223 -3.27 -7.78 2.69
CA THR A 223 -2.50 -9.01 2.45
C THR A 223 -1.40 -9.10 3.48
N ILE A 224 -1.36 -10.20 4.22
CA ILE A 224 -0.50 -10.30 5.40
C ILE A 224 0.70 -11.18 5.15
N MET A 225 1.85 -10.73 5.64
CA MET A 225 3.11 -11.45 5.73
C MET A 225 3.53 -11.49 7.20
N LEU A 226 4.24 -12.54 7.58
CA LEU A 226 4.77 -12.71 8.92
C LEU A 226 6.28 -12.99 8.83
N GLN A 227 7.06 -12.31 9.64
CA GLN A 227 8.46 -12.64 9.88
C GLN A 227 8.60 -13.10 11.33
N GLY A 228 9.37 -14.17 11.56
CA GLY A 228 9.73 -14.62 12.91
C GLY A 228 11.16 -15.11 13.00
N ASP A 229 11.61 -15.32 14.23
CA ASP A 229 12.92 -15.80 14.60
C ASP A 229 12.83 -17.25 15.08
N SER A 230 13.61 -18.15 14.49
CA SER A 230 13.54 -19.56 14.85
C SER A 230 14.47 -19.93 16.01
N ASP A 231 15.36 -19.03 16.46
CA ASP A 231 16.29 -19.28 17.57
C ASP A 231 17.08 -20.62 17.43
N GLY A 232 17.31 -21.07 16.20
CA GLY A 232 17.95 -22.34 15.85
C GLY A 232 17.08 -23.59 16.03
N LYS A 233 15.78 -23.44 16.30
CA LYS A 233 14.80 -24.53 16.53
C LYS A 233 13.50 -24.24 15.78
N THR A 234 12.57 -25.18 15.75
CA THR A 234 11.27 -24.90 15.12
C THR A 234 10.41 -24.02 16.03
N ASP A 235 9.93 -22.88 15.51
CA ASP A 235 9.02 -21.99 16.23
C ASP A 235 7.61 -22.61 16.31
N LYS A 236 7.28 -23.14 17.50
CA LYS A 236 6.02 -23.82 17.78
C LYS A 236 4.79 -22.91 17.63
N ASP A 237 4.93 -21.60 17.91
CA ASP A 237 3.80 -20.68 17.79
C ASP A 237 3.47 -20.44 16.31
N ILE A 238 4.49 -20.28 15.45
CA ILE A 238 4.31 -20.13 14.01
C ILE A 238 3.82 -21.44 13.36
N GLU A 239 4.35 -22.60 13.75
CA GLU A 239 3.84 -23.90 13.31
C GLU A 239 2.35 -24.09 13.66
N LYS A 240 1.93 -23.60 14.82
CA LYS A 240 0.53 -23.63 15.24
C LYS A 240 -0.35 -22.74 14.36
N LEU A 241 0.14 -21.59 13.91
CA LEU A 241 -0.58 -20.72 12.96
C LEU A 241 -0.71 -21.38 11.58
N ILE A 242 0.34 -22.04 11.11
CA ILE A 242 0.34 -22.78 9.83
C ILE A 242 -0.63 -23.98 9.90
N SER A 243 -0.52 -24.81 10.94
CA SER A 243 -1.36 -26.02 11.08
C SER A 243 -2.85 -25.71 11.21
N LYS A 244 -3.19 -24.55 11.78
CA LYS A 244 -4.57 -24.02 11.83
C LYS A 244 -5.00 -23.30 10.55
N GLN A 245 -4.18 -23.26 9.50
CA GLN A 245 -4.44 -22.53 8.25
C GLN A 245 -4.74 -21.04 8.45
N ILE A 246 -4.21 -20.43 9.51
CA ILE A 246 -4.39 -18.99 9.77
C ILE A 246 -3.54 -18.18 8.80
N ILE A 247 -2.39 -18.68 8.38
CA ILE A 247 -1.53 -18.05 7.39
C ILE A 247 -0.81 -19.14 6.57
N GLU A 248 -0.64 -18.87 5.28
CA GLU A 248 0.07 -19.77 4.38
C GLU A 248 1.57 -19.75 4.66
N LYS A 249 2.24 -20.90 4.55
CA LYS A 249 3.69 -21.01 4.73
C LYS A 249 4.48 -20.11 3.76
N THR A 250 3.94 -19.86 2.57
CA THR A 250 4.51 -18.95 1.55
C THR A 250 4.48 -17.48 1.96
N LYS A 251 3.68 -17.12 2.98
CA LYS A 251 3.56 -15.77 3.55
C LYS A 251 4.34 -15.62 4.85
N ILE A 252 5.21 -16.57 5.17
CA ILE A 252 6.03 -16.56 6.38
C ILE A 252 7.51 -16.61 6.01
N PHE A 253 8.29 -15.73 6.62
CA PHE A 253 9.75 -15.78 6.59
C PHE A 253 10.28 -16.07 7.99
N LEU A 254 11.16 -17.06 8.13
CA LEU A 254 11.78 -17.40 9.41
C LEU A 254 13.29 -17.22 9.32
N PHE A 255 13.85 -16.35 10.14
CA PHE A 255 15.30 -16.29 10.33
C PHE A 255 15.77 -17.53 11.10
N LYS A 256 16.94 -18.06 10.74
CA LYS A 256 17.53 -19.23 11.41
C LYS A 256 17.80 -18.98 12.89
N PHE A 257 18.23 -17.77 13.24
CA PHE A 257 18.43 -17.37 14.62
C PHE A 257 17.60 -16.12 14.88
N ASP A 258 18.18 -14.94 14.68
CA ASP A 258 17.57 -13.62 14.76
C ASP A 258 17.92 -12.79 13.51
N PHE A 259 17.29 -11.64 13.35
CA PHE A 259 17.58 -10.71 12.26
C PHE A 259 19.06 -10.33 12.19
N GLU A 260 19.71 -10.05 13.33
CA GLU A 260 21.11 -9.63 13.31
C GLU A 260 22.05 -10.74 12.81
N SER A 261 21.73 -12.00 13.10
CA SER A 261 22.48 -13.16 12.62
C SER A 261 22.36 -13.34 11.11
N SER A 262 21.28 -12.88 10.49
CA SER A 262 21.06 -12.97 9.05
C SER A 262 22.02 -12.07 8.24
N ILE A 263 22.65 -11.10 8.90
CA ILE A 263 23.53 -10.11 8.27
C ILE A 263 24.86 -10.77 7.86
N PRO A 264 25.28 -10.64 6.59
CA PRO A 264 26.57 -11.15 6.12
C PRO A 264 27.75 -10.65 6.97
N SER A 265 28.70 -11.54 7.29
CA SER A 265 29.83 -11.25 8.20
C SER A 265 30.61 -9.99 7.84
N LYS A 266 30.84 -9.77 6.54
CA LYS A 266 31.52 -8.58 6.04
C LYS A 266 30.75 -7.30 6.36
N LEU A 267 29.42 -7.31 6.18
CA LEU A 267 28.59 -6.14 6.45
C LEU A 267 28.52 -5.84 7.95
N ILE A 268 28.25 -6.86 8.78
CA ILE A 268 28.15 -6.65 10.22
C ILE A 268 29.48 -6.19 10.82
N PHE A 269 30.62 -6.68 10.33
CA PHE A 269 31.94 -6.21 10.73
C PHE A 269 32.11 -4.71 10.48
N PHE A 270 31.82 -4.24 9.26
CA PHE A 270 31.94 -2.83 8.93
C PHE A 270 30.96 -1.95 9.71
N ILE A 271 29.74 -2.43 9.94
CA ILE A 271 28.77 -1.74 10.78
C ILE A 271 29.30 -1.60 12.21
N LEU A 272 29.79 -2.69 12.82
CA LEU A 272 30.34 -2.66 14.17
C LEU A 272 31.57 -1.73 14.27
N GLN A 273 32.46 -1.75 13.28
CA GLN A 273 33.57 -0.79 13.20
C GLN A 273 33.11 0.66 13.11
N HIS A 274 32.11 0.95 12.27
CA HIS A 274 31.54 2.28 12.17
C HIS A 274 30.89 2.75 13.48
N LEU A 275 30.27 1.82 14.22
CA LEU A 275 29.71 2.07 15.55
C LEU A 275 30.77 2.17 16.66
N GLY A 276 32.06 2.09 16.31
CA GLY A 276 33.19 2.26 17.22
C GLY A 276 33.65 1.00 17.95
N PHE A 277 33.13 -0.18 17.57
CA PHE A 277 33.55 -1.48 18.08
C PHE A 277 34.61 -2.11 17.17
N LEU A 278 35.30 -3.17 17.63
CA LEU A 278 36.22 -3.94 16.77
C LEU A 278 37.33 -3.11 16.07
N LYS A 279 37.78 -2.00 16.68
CA LYS A 279 38.77 -1.08 16.08
C LYS A 279 40.09 -1.77 15.75
N ASP A 280 40.51 -2.69 16.62
CA ASP A 280 41.80 -3.39 16.52
C ASP A 280 41.66 -4.82 15.96
N ILE A 281 40.50 -5.17 15.43
CA ILE A 281 40.20 -6.51 14.90
C ILE A 281 40.14 -6.43 13.37
N THR A 282 40.78 -7.38 12.68
CA THR A 282 40.70 -7.47 11.22
C THR A 282 39.44 -8.19 10.76
N LEU A 283 39.01 -7.94 9.51
CA LEU A 283 37.88 -8.66 8.91
C LEU A 283 38.12 -10.17 8.85
N GLU A 284 39.36 -10.58 8.62
CA GLU A 284 39.75 -11.99 8.53
C GLU A 284 39.67 -12.67 9.91
N ASP A 285 40.16 -12.03 10.97
CA ASP A 285 40.03 -12.51 12.35
C ASP A 285 38.57 -12.61 12.77
N PHE A 286 37.75 -11.62 12.42
CA PHE A 286 36.32 -11.64 12.70
C PHE A 286 35.60 -12.77 11.93
N SER A 287 35.88 -12.91 10.65
CA SER A 287 35.17 -13.86 9.78
C SER A 287 35.55 -15.31 10.10
N SER A 288 36.82 -15.58 10.40
CA SER A 288 37.31 -16.91 10.75
C SER A 288 36.85 -17.36 12.13
N SER A 289 36.64 -16.42 13.06
CA SER A 289 36.16 -16.72 14.41
C SER A 289 34.65 -16.85 14.54
N ARG A 290 33.85 -16.39 13.57
CA ARG A 290 32.39 -16.43 13.62
C ARG A 290 31.85 -17.85 13.40
N PRO A 291 31.21 -18.48 14.40
CA PRO A 291 30.61 -19.79 14.25
C PRO A 291 29.26 -19.72 13.51
N ASN A 292 29.02 -20.63 12.56
CA ASN A 292 27.77 -20.70 11.78
C ASN A 292 26.55 -21.23 12.56
N HIS A 293 26.76 -21.67 13.80
CA HIS A 293 25.75 -22.33 14.64
C HIS A 293 25.36 -21.51 15.88
N LEU A 294 25.97 -20.34 16.10
CA LEU A 294 25.62 -19.45 17.21
C LEU A 294 24.97 -18.16 16.70
N PRO A 295 23.98 -17.61 17.45
CA PRO A 295 23.48 -16.27 17.20
C PRO A 295 24.58 -15.22 17.31
N LEU A 296 24.49 -14.15 16.51
CA LEU A 296 25.47 -13.06 16.50
C LEU A 296 25.66 -12.46 17.90
N GLY A 297 24.57 -12.22 18.63
CA GLY A 297 24.64 -11.64 19.98
C GLY A 297 25.45 -12.48 20.97
N VAL A 298 25.31 -13.82 20.91
CA VAL A 298 26.07 -14.75 21.76
C VAL A 298 27.55 -14.71 21.38
N PHE A 299 27.86 -14.81 20.09
CA PHE A 299 29.22 -14.76 19.58
C PHE A 299 29.94 -13.45 19.97
N LEU A 300 29.30 -12.30 19.77
CA LEU A 300 29.87 -11.00 20.08
C LEU A 300 30.15 -10.83 21.58
N LYS A 301 29.25 -11.34 22.42
CA LYS A 301 29.38 -11.29 23.87
C LYS A 301 30.52 -12.17 24.36
N GLU A 302 30.59 -13.41 23.89
CA GLU A 302 31.61 -14.38 24.32
C GLU A 302 33.00 -14.01 23.81
N LYS A 303 33.12 -13.58 22.55
CA LYS A 303 34.43 -13.36 21.91
C LYS A 303 34.99 -11.96 22.14
N PHE A 304 34.12 -10.95 22.19
CA PHE A 304 34.52 -9.54 22.22
C PHE A 304 33.93 -8.75 23.39
N GLY A 305 33.12 -9.37 24.25
CA GLY A 305 32.47 -8.68 25.37
C GLY A 305 31.40 -7.67 24.93
N ILE A 306 30.89 -7.77 23.71
CA ILE A 306 29.90 -6.84 23.14
C ILE A 306 28.51 -7.44 23.31
N ASP A 307 27.64 -6.78 24.08
CA ASP A 307 26.28 -7.24 24.34
C ASP A 307 25.27 -6.37 23.57
N LEU A 308 24.58 -6.98 22.60
CA LEU A 308 23.69 -6.24 21.69
C LEU A 308 22.53 -5.53 22.41
N GLU A 309 22.03 -6.09 23.52
CA GLU A 309 20.94 -5.49 24.29
C GLU A 309 21.45 -4.36 25.18
N VAL A 310 22.48 -4.65 25.99
CA VAL A 310 23.04 -3.66 26.95
C VAL A 310 23.59 -2.44 26.21
N ASN A 311 24.21 -2.65 25.05
CA ASN A 311 24.77 -1.57 24.25
C ASN A 311 23.73 -0.90 23.32
N GLY A 312 22.48 -1.38 23.31
CA GLY A 312 21.41 -0.86 22.45
C GLY A 312 21.76 -0.93 20.95
N LEU A 313 22.45 -2.00 20.53
CA LEU A 313 23.04 -2.09 19.20
C LEU A 313 22.07 -2.61 18.14
N LYS A 314 21.02 -3.35 18.52
CA LYS A 314 20.05 -3.93 17.56
C LYS A 314 19.49 -2.88 16.58
N ILE A 315 18.94 -1.79 17.11
CA ILE A 315 18.38 -0.70 16.30
C ILE A 315 19.48 0.04 15.52
N LYS A 316 20.65 0.27 16.13
CA LYS A 316 21.79 0.95 15.46
C LYS A 316 22.33 0.15 14.29
N ILE A 317 22.40 -1.17 14.44
CA ILE A 317 22.80 -2.12 13.39
C ILE A 317 21.76 -2.11 12.28
N ALA A 318 20.46 -2.20 12.63
CA ALA A 318 19.36 -2.11 11.68
C ALA A 318 19.41 -0.81 10.84
N ASP A 319 19.59 0.34 11.50
CA ASP A 319 19.67 1.65 10.87
C ASP A 319 20.90 1.78 9.94
N SER A 320 22.07 1.36 10.42
CA SER A 320 23.32 1.39 9.64
C SER A 320 23.23 0.47 8.42
N LEU A 321 22.67 -0.74 8.61
CA LEU A 321 22.46 -1.69 7.53
C LEU A 321 21.50 -1.14 6.48
N ALA A 322 20.36 -0.59 6.90
CA ALA A 322 19.41 0.04 5.98
C ALA A 322 20.10 1.14 5.18
N THR A 323 20.85 2.02 5.84
CA THR A 323 21.60 3.11 5.19
C THR A 323 22.58 2.57 4.14
N ILE A 324 23.37 1.56 4.46
CA ILE A 324 24.29 0.93 3.50
C ILE A 324 23.53 0.37 2.29
N LEU A 325 22.41 -0.31 2.53
CA LEU A 325 21.59 -0.89 1.47
C LEU A 325 20.81 0.15 0.66
N THR A 326 20.48 1.32 1.24
CA THR A 326 19.87 2.43 0.48
C THR A 326 20.79 2.98 -0.60
N GLN A 327 22.10 2.92 -0.36
CA GLN A 327 23.13 3.48 -1.24
C GLN A 327 23.71 2.44 -2.22
N ALA A 328 23.40 1.16 -2.03
CA ALA A 328 23.95 0.07 -2.82
C ALA A 328 22.89 -0.56 -3.74
N THR A 329 23.30 -0.98 -4.95
CA THR A 329 22.44 -1.79 -5.86
C THR A 329 22.44 -3.26 -5.44
N TRP A 330 22.10 -3.55 -4.18
CA TRP A 330 22.15 -4.91 -3.63
C TRP A 330 21.23 -5.89 -4.37
N TRP A 331 20.16 -5.39 -4.98
CA TRP A 331 19.18 -6.16 -5.74
C TRP A 331 19.69 -6.70 -7.09
N SER A 332 20.89 -6.30 -7.52
CA SER A 332 21.56 -6.87 -8.71
C SER A 332 22.69 -7.83 -8.34
N ASN A 333 22.97 -8.02 -7.05
CA ASN A 333 24.03 -8.90 -6.58
C ASN A 333 23.47 -10.29 -6.23
N GLU A 334 23.64 -11.26 -7.14
CA GLU A 334 23.15 -12.64 -6.94
C GLU A 334 23.72 -13.30 -5.67
N GLY A 335 24.98 -13.00 -5.33
CA GLY A 335 25.61 -13.52 -4.12
C GLY A 335 24.91 -13.04 -2.86
N PHE A 336 24.55 -11.76 -2.82
CA PHE A 336 23.80 -11.17 -1.71
C PHE A 336 22.37 -11.72 -1.64
N ILE A 337 21.65 -11.84 -2.76
CA ILE A 337 20.27 -12.35 -2.79
C ILE A 337 20.18 -13.79 -2.23
N LYS A 338 21.25 -14.59 -2.39
CA LYS A 338 21.33 -15.96 -1.83
C LYS A 338 21.56 -15.99 -0.32
N THR A 339 21.95 -14.88 0.30
CA THR A 339 22.08 -14.78 1.76
C THR A 339 20.71 -14.79 2.44
N GLU A 340 20.67 -15.05 3.74
CA GLU A 340 19.40 -15.05 4.48
C GLU A 340 18.72 -13.67 4.46
N LEU A 341 19.46 -12.60 4.72
CA LEU A 341 18.97 -11.23 4.58
C LEU A 341 18.50 -10.91 3.15
N GLY A 342 19.25 -11.36 2.14
CA GLY A 342 18.86 -11.18 0.73
C GLY A 342 17.53 -11.86 0.40
N ARG A 343 17.32 -13.09 0.87
CA ARG A 343 16.05 -13.82 0.72
C ARG A 343 14.90 -13.14 1.48
N PHE A 344 15.17 -12.53 2.62
CA PHE A 344 14.16 -11.75 3.34
C PHE A 344 13.73 -10.52 2.54
N LEU A 345 14.68 -9.79 1.95
CA LEU A 345 14.39 -8.65 1.09
C LEU A 345 13.61 -9.06 -0.17
N ASP A 346 13.97 -10.19 -0.77
CA ASP A 346 13.24 -10.78 -1.90
C ASP A 346 11.79 -11.13 -1.52
N PHE A 347 11.61 -11.72 -0.33
CA PHE A 347 10.30 -12.06 0.24
C PHE A 347 9.39 -10.84 0.42
N ILE A 348 9.89 -9.75 1.02
CA ILE A 348 9.08 -8.54 1.25
C ILE A 348 8.82 -7.74 -0.04
N GLN A 349 9.74 -7.78 -1.01
CA GLN A 349 9.56 -7.12 -2.31
C GLN A 349 8.67 -7.90 -3.26
N ARG A 350 8.38 -9.18 -2.96
CA ARG A 350 7.59 -10.06 -3.81
C ARG A 350 8.11 -10.11 -5.25
N ARG A 351 9.43 -10.20 -5.43
CA ARG A 351 10.02 -10.45 -6.76
C ARG A 351 9.85 -11.93 -7.12
N LYS A 352 8.60 -12.37 -7.27
CA LYS A 352 8.20 -13.61 -7.94
C LYS A 352 6.88 -13.42 -8.66
#